data_AF-A0A7S1YBP1-F1
#
_entry.id   AF-A0A7S1YBP1-F1
#
_cell.length_a   1.000
_cell.length_b   1.000
_cell.length_c   1.000
_cell.angle_alpha   90.00
_cell.angle_beta   90.00
_cell.angle_gamma   90.00
#
_symmetry.space_group_name_H-M   'P 1'
#
loop_
_entity.id
_entity.type
_entity.pdbx_description
1 polymer ?
#
loop_
_entity_poly.entity_id
_entity_poly.type
_entity_poly.pdbx_seq_one_letter_code
_entity_poly.pdbx_strand_id
1 'polypeptide(L)'
;RRSGTRRATSPASVDGGGGGGGRVAGSLHVSDDSAPGGDAAYLAPELLPATDPQITPKVDVFALGMSMFEADTLSQLPRRGQRWRDMRTGVGGVDWTGGGRPSTNLSPGHCALRAVILTMLDPDPTVRPTAGDLTA
;
A
#
# COMPACT_ATOMS: atom_id res chain seq x y z
N ARG A 1 -49.52 42.81 34.65
CA ARG A 1 -49.06 41.89 33.58
C ARG A 1 -48.58 40.61 34.28
N ARG A 2 -49.44 39.58 34.37
CA ARG A 2 -49.36 38.30 33.61
C ARG A 2 -47.97 37.67 33.68
N SER A 3 -47.80 36.59 34.45
CA SER A 3 -47.80 35.17 33.98
C SER A 3 -46.34 34.70 33.75
N GLY A 4 -45.85 33.50 34.06
CA GLY A 4 -46.37 32.24 34.63
C GLY A 4 -45.15 31.39 35.05
N THR A 5 -45.19 30.66 36.16
CA THR A 5 -45.47 29.21 36.28
C THR A 5 -44.53 28.23 35.58
N ARG A 6 -43.89 27.41 36.43
CA ARG A 6 -43.68 25.94 36.35
C ARG A 6 -42.65 25.40 35.35
N ARG A 7 -41.57 24.83 35.90
CA ARG A 7 -40.78 23.76 35.26
C ARG A 7 -41.09 22.45 35.99
N ALA A 8 -41.74 21.53 35.28
CA ALA A 8 -41.82 20.12 35.62
C ALA A 8 -41.67 19.35 34.31
N THR A 9 -40.85 18.30 34.31
CA THR A 9 -41.10 17.04 33.58
C THR A 9 -40.01 16.04 33.96
N SER A 10 -40.49 14.81 34.15
CA SER A 10 -39.87 13.61 34.69
C SER A 10 -39.15 12.79 33.59
N PRO A 11 -38.53 11.63 33.93
CA PRO A 11 -37.57 10.93 33.09
C PRO A 11 -38.20 9.95 32.08
N ALA A 12 -37.48 9.67 30.99
CA ALA A 12 -37.70 8.55 30.09
C ALA A 12 -36.41 7.71 30.07
N SER A 13 -36.38 6.42 30.40
CA SER A 13 -37.08 5.24 29.86
C SER A 13 -36.16 4.45 28.93
N VAL A 14 -36.30 3.14 29.10
CA VAL A 14 -35.54 1.97 28.65
C VAL A 14 -35.39 1.80 27.13
N ASP A 15 -34.32 1.11 26.72
CA ASP A 15 -34.26 -0.06 25.81
C ASP A 15 -32.82 -0.17 25.27
N GLY A 16 -32.21 -1.31 25.00
CA GLY A 16 -32.72 -2.62 24.61
C GLY A 16 -31.71 -3.17 23.58
N GLY A 17 -31.42 -4.46 23.61
CA GLY A 17 -30.24 -5.07 22.99
C GLY A 17 -30.20 -5.09 21.46
N GLY A 18 -29.08 -5.59 20.94
CA GLY A 18 -28.93 -5.87 19.51
C GLY A 18 -27.53 -6.35 19.14
N GLY A 19 -27.31 -7.66 19.17
CA GLY A 19 -26.13 -8.28 18.59
C GLY A 19 -26.08 -8.07 17.08
N GLY A 20 -24.87 -7.95 16.54
CA GLY A 20 -24.63 -7.86 15.11
C GLY A 20 -23.27 -8.44 14.77
N GLY A 21 -23.28 -9.60 14.10
CA GLY A 21 -22.11 -10.43 13.84
C GLY A 21 -20.98 -9.73 13.08
N GLY A 22 -19.76 -10.12 13.46
CA GLY A 22 -18.54 -9.79 12.74
C GLY A 22 -18.61 -10.33 11.32
N ARG A 23 -18.81 -9.44 10.36
CA ARG A 23 -18.48 -9.68 8.96
C ARG A 23 -17.19 -8.93 8.71
N VAL A 24 -16.09 -9.65 8.64
CA VAL A 24 -14.82 -9.16 8.07
C VAL A 24 -15.06 -8.94 6.57
N ALA A 25 -15.70 -7.82 6.24
CA ALA A 25 -15.76 -7.35 4.87
C ALA A 25 -14.35 -6.87 4.52
N GLY A 26 -13.62 -7.70 3.78
CA GLY A 26 -12.46 -7.23 3.02
C GLY A 26 -12.94 -6.05 2.17
N SER A 27 -12.55 -4.85 2.58
CA SER A 27 -12.85 -3.63 1.85
C SER A 27 -12.01 -3.67 0.57
N LEU A 28 -12.59 -4.23 -0.49
CA LEU A 28 -12.09 -4.03 -1.84
C LEU A 28 -12.40 -2.57 -2.18
N HIS A 29 -11.45 -1.70 -1.85
CA HIS A 29 -11.50 -0.30 -2.23
C HIS A 29 -11.33 -0.23 -3.75
N VAL A 30 -12.44 -0.16 -4.47
CA VAL A 30 -12.44 0.17 -5.90
C VAL A 30 -12.24 1.68 -5.99
N SER A 31 -11.01 2.11 -6.26
CA SER A 31 -10.74 3.49 -6.66
C SER A 31 -11.23 3.65 -8.10
N ASP A 32 -12.17 4.57 -8.30
CA ASP A 32 -12.54 5.07 -9.63
C ASP A 32 -11.38 5.97 -10.10
N ASP A 33 -10.44 5.38 -10.85
CA ASP A 33 -9.23 6.05 -11.33
C ASP A 33 -9.27 6.10 -12.86
N SER A 34 -9.87 7.17 -13.41
CA SER A 34 -9.70 7.52 -14.82
C SER A 34 -8.33 8.17 -15.10
N ALA A 35 -7.42 8.18 -14.12
CA ALA A 35 -6.02 8.48 -14.37
C ALA A 35 -5.33 7.21 -14.92
N PRO A 36 -4.36 7.33 -15.85
CA PRO A 36 -3.62 6.19 -16.39
C PRO A 36 -2.75 5.44 -15.35
N GLY A 37 -2.81 5.81 -14.07
CA GLY A 37 -2.09 5.16 -12.98
C GLY A 37 -2.95 4.11 -12.29
N GLY A 38 -2.46 2.87 -12.23
CA GLY A 38 -3.05 1.83 -11.39
C GLY A 38 -2.95 2.13 -9.89
N ASP A 39 -3.14 1.12 -9.03
CA ASP A 39 -3.10 1.32 -7.58
C ASP A 39 -1.79 2.00 -7.12
N ALA A 40 -1.96 3.15 -6.46
CA ALA A 40 -0.88 4.02 -6.02
C ALA A 40 0.24 3.28 -5.25
N ALA A 41 -0.07 2.21 -4.52
CA ALA A 41 0.96 1.44 -3.80
C ALA A 41 2.06 0.91 -4.73
N TYR A 42 1.70 0.46 -5.93
CA TYR A 42 2.59 -0.22 -6.88
C TYR A 42 3.04 0.68 -8.04
N LEU A 43 2.59 1.93 -8.08
CA LEU A 43 2.85 2.86 -9.18
C LEU A 43 4.34 3.21 -9.33
N ALA A 44 4.92 2.97 -10.50
CA ALA A 44 6.32 3.27 -10.77
C ALA A 44 6.64 4.78 -10.73
N PRO A 45 7.86 5.19 -10.32
CA PRO A 45 8.24 6.60 -10.19
C PRO A 45 8.08 7.41 -11.48
N GLU A 46 8.35 6.81 -12.63
CA GLU A 46 8.27 7.45 -13.94
C GLU A 46 6.82 7.72 -14.42
N LEU A 47 5.82 7.17 -13.71
CA LEU A 47 4.39 7.45 -13.94
C LEU A 47 3.86 8.59 -13.06
N LEU A 48 4.65 9.11 -12.12
CA LEU A 48 4.23 10.19 -11.22
C LEU A 48 4.09 11.57 -11.88
N PRO A 49 4.91 11.96 -12.88
CA PRO A 49 4.75 13.24 -13.54
C PRO A 49 3.38 13.34 -14.23
N ALA A 50 2.60 14.36 -13.89
CA ALA A 50 1.25 14.55 -14.41
C ALA A 50 1.22 14.92 -15.92
N THR A 51 2.32 15.46 -16.46
CA THR A 51 2.37 16.02 -17.81
C THR A 51 3.04 15.11 -18.84
N ASP A 52 3.86 14.14 -18.42
CA ASP A 52 4.58 13.24 -19.32
C ASP A 52 4.92 11.89 -18.64
N PRO A 53 3.90 11.06 -18.34
CA PRO A 53 4.12 9.75 -17.75
C PRO A 53 4.78 8.81 -18.77
N GLN A 54 5.88 8.17 -18.38
CA GLN A 54 6.57 7.21 -19.23
C GLN A 54 5.96 5.81 -19.07
N ILE A 55 5.02 5.47 -19.95
CA ILE A 55 4.40 4.15 -19.96
C ILE A 55 5.29 3.19 -20.74
N THR A 56 6.01 2.33 -20.00
CA THR A 56 6.90 1.31 -20.57
C THR A 56 6.63 -0.03 -19.88
N PRO A 57 7.02 -1.18 -20.47
CA PRO A 57 6.93 -2.48 -19.77
C PRO A 57 7.69 -2.55 -18.43
N LYS A 58 8.59 -1.60 -18.16
CA LYS A 58 9.36 -1.51 -16.91
C LYS A 58 8.50 -1.05 -15.73
N VAL A 59 7.34 -0.44 -15.98
CA VAL A 59 6.39 -0.08 -14.93
C VAL A 59 5.79 -1.33 -14.29
N ASP A 60 5.55 -2.38 -15.08
CA ASP A 60 5.05 -3.67 -14.61
C ASP A 60 6.11 -4.42 -13.78
N VAL A 61 7.39 -4.31 -14.18
CA VAL A 61 8.52 -4.88 -13.42
C VAL A 61 8.63 -4.23 -12.04
N PHE A 62 8.48 -2.90 -11.96
CA PHE A 62 8.46 -2.20 -10.67
C PHE A 62 7.26 -2.62 -9.82
N ALA A 63 6.06 -2.66 -10.41
CA ALA A 63 4.85 -3.08 -9.73
C ALA A 63 4.99 -4.50 -9.16
N LEU A 64 5.54 -5.44 -9.94
CA LEU A 64 5.83 -6.80 -9.49
C LEU A 64 6.84 -6.81 -8.33
N GLY A 65 7.87 -5.97 -8.38
CA GLY A 65 8.84 -5.83 -7.29
C GLY A 65 8.20 -5.38 -6.00
N MET A 66 7.28 -4.41 -6.07
CA MET A 66 6.51 -3.93 -4.91
C MET A 66 5.57 -5.01 -4.37
N SER A 67 4.91 -5.79 -5.24
CA SER A 67 4.07 -6.92 -4.83
C SER A 67 4.89 -8.02 -4.14
N MET A 68 6.08 -8.36 -4.66
CA MET A 68 6.97 -9.34 -4.02
C MET A 68 7.53 -8.83 -2.69
N PHE A 69 7.87 -7.54 -2.59
CA PHE A 69 8.29 -6.92 -1.34
C PHE A 69 7.19 -6.97 -0.28
N GLU A 70 5.95 -6.62 -0.65
CA GLU A 70 4.79 -6.72 0.23
C GLU A 70 4.55 -8.16 0.70
N ALA A 71 4.68 -9.14 -0.20
CA ALA A 71 4.58 -10.56 0.14
C ALA A 71 5.70 -11.03 1.06
N ASP A 72 6.96 -10.60 0.86
CA ASP A 72 8.09 -10.99 1.72
C ASP A 72 8.01 -10.37 3.11
N THR A 73 7.50 -9.13 3.21
CA THR A 73 7.39 -8.40 4.47
C THR A 73 6.06 -8.57 5.17
N LEU A 74 5.06 -9.18 4.51
CA LEU A 74 3.68 -9.30 5.00
C LEU A 74 3.10 -7.96 5.50
N SER A 75 3.59 -6.86 4.94
CA SER A 75 3.33 -5.51 5.41
C SER A 75 2.60 -4.71 4.35
N GLN A 76 1.47 -4.12 4.72
CA GLN A 76 0.73 -3.28 3.79
C GLN A 76 1.58 -2.10 3.30
N LEU A 77 1.61 -1.92 1.99
CA LEU A 77 2.30 -0.80 1.38
C LEU A 77 1.58 0.54 1.65
N PRO A 78 2.33 1.61 1.94
CA PRO A 78 1.75 2.95 2.00
C PRO A 78 1.25 3.34 0.60
N ARG A 79 0.13 4.07 0.52
CA ARG A 79 -0.40 4.58 -0.75
C ARG A 79 0.02 6.01 -1.05
N ARG A 80 0.46 6.75 -0.02
CA ARG A 80 0.82 8.17 -0.05
C ARG A 80 1.81 8.49 1.07
N GLY A 81 2.34 9.71 1.07
CA GLY A 81 3.21 10.23 2.13
C GLY A 81 4.69 9.95 1.91
N GLN A 82 5.51 10.27 2.92
CA GLN A 82 6.99 10.21 2.81
C GLN A 82 7.48 8.78 2.53
N ARG A 83 7.02 7.79 3.32
CA ARG A 83 7.40 6.38 3.14
C ARG A 83 7.10 5.86 1.72
N TRP A 84 5.97 6.27 1.13
CA TRP A 84 5.62 5.94 -0.24
C TRP A 84 6.57 6.58 -1.26
N ARG A 85 7.00 7.83 -1.04
CA ARG A 85 8.00 8.49 -1.88
C ARG A 85 9.38 7.86 -1.73
N ASP A 86 9.76 7.50 -0.50
CA ASP A 86 11.06 6.90 -0.20
C ASP A 86 11.21 5.56 -0.93
N MET A 87 10.18 4.71 -0.95
CA MET A 87 10.19 3.44 -1.69
C MET A 87 10.47 3.59 -3.20
N ARG A 88 10.36 4.80 -3.75
CA ARG A 88 10.61 5.12 -5.16
C ARG A 88 11.98 5.75 -5.42
N THR A 89 12.82 5.90 -4.39
CA THR A 89 14.19 6.42 -4.52
C THR A 89 15.24 5.32 -4.59
N GLY A 90 14.83 4.04 -4.58
CA GLY A 90 15.69 2.86 -4.74
C GLY A 90 15.93 2.08 -3.45
N VAL A 91 17.09 1.40 -3.39
CA VAL A 91 17.44 0.38 -2.37
C VAL A 91 17.30 0.88 -0.92
N GLY A 92 17.53 2.16 -0.66
CA GLY A 92 17.40 2.75 0.68
C GLY A 92 15.95 3.04 1.11
N GLY A 93 14.99 2.95 0.19
CA GLY A 93 13.59 3.30 0.41
C GLY A 93 12.70 2.16 0.91
N VAL A 94 13.14 0.92 0.71
CA VAL A 94 12.41 -0.29 1.08
C VAL A 94 13.02 -0.91 2.33
N ASP A 95 12.19 -1.04 3.37
CA ASP A 95 12.59 -1.53 4.67
C ASP A 95 12.01 -2.94 4.93
N TRP A 96 12.89 -3.95 4.92
CA TRP A 96 12.55 -5.34 5.24
C TRP A 96 12.45 -5.61 6.75
N THR A 97 12.80 -4.66 7.61
CA THR A 97 12.79 -4.84 9.07
C THR A 97 11.43 -4.56 9.69
N GLY A 98 10.58 -3.74 9.04
CA GLY A 98 9.27 -3.34 9.56
C GLY A 98 8.20 -4.43 9.58
N GLY A 99 8.40 -5.55 8.87
CA GLY A 99 7.38 -6.58 8.65
C GLY A 99 7.37 -7.76 9.63
N GLY A 100 8.12 -7.68 10.73
CA GLY A 100 8.13 -8.74 11.75
C GLY A 100 8.84 -10.03 11.34
N ARG A 101 9.33 -10.17 10.10
CA ARG A 101 10.28 -11.23 9.72
C ARG A 101 11.68 -10.79 10.14
N PRO A 102 12.30 -11.42 11.16
CA PRO A 102 13.66 -11.09 11.53
C PRO A 102 14.58 -11.37 10.33
N SER A 103 15.43 -10.40 9.97
CA SER A 103 16.41 -10.56 8.87
C SER A 103 17.60 -11.45 9.27
N THR A 104 17.48 -12.20 10.36
CA THR A 104 18.50 -13.14 10.84
C THR A 104 18.20 -14.53 10.28
N ASN A 105 19.24 -15.26 9.86
CA ASN A 105 19.16 -16.62 9.30
C ASN A 105 18.37 -16.75 7.99
N LEU A 106 18.49 -15.78 7.08
CA LEU A 106 17.95 -15.94 5.72
C LEU A 106 18.74 -17.02 4.96
N SER A 107 18.03 -17.86 4.22
CA SER A 107 18.69 -18.81 3.33
C SER A 107 19.38 -18.06 2.17
N PRO A 108 20.42 -18.63 1.55
CA PRO A 108 21.06 -18.03 0.38
C PRO A 108 20.08 -17.70 -0.74
N GLY A 109 19.09 -18.57 -0.96
CA GLY A 109 18.04 -18.34 -1.95
C GLY A 109 17.14 -17.14 -1.61
N HIS A 110 16.86 -16.90 -0.33
CA HIS A 110 16.09 -15.73 0.08
C HIS A 110 16.91 -14.44 -0.07
N CYS A 111 18.21 -14.46 0.24
CA CYS A 111 19.10 -13.34 -0.06
C CYS A 111 19.13 -13.03 -1.56
N ALA A 112 19.20 -14.07 -2.41
CA ALA A 112 19.15 -13.91 -3.87
C ALA A 112 17.81 -13.32 -4.33
N LEU A 113 16.69 -13.79 -3.79
CA LEU A 113 15.37 -13.23 -4.08
C LEU A 113 15.28 -11.75 -3.72
N ARG A 114 15.76 -11.35 -2.52
CA ARG A 114 15.79 -9.94 -2.12
C ARG A 114 16.64 -9.10 -3.06
N ALA A 115 17.80 -9.62 -3.49
CA ALA A 115 18.64 -8.93 -4.46
C ALA A 115 17.90 -8.72 -5.79
N VAL A 116 17.19 -9.72 -6.29
CA VAL A 116 16.37 -9.58 -7.51
C VAL A 116 15.27 -8.54 -7.31
N ILE A 117 14.53 -8.58 -6.20
CA ILE A 117 13.49 -7.58 -5.90
C ILE A 117 14.08 -6.17 -5.91
N LEU A 118 15.25 -5.96 -5.32
CA LEU A 118 15.93 -4.67 -5.33
C LEU A 118 16.27 -4.19 -6.74
N THR A 119 16.68 -5.08 -7.65
CA THR A 119 16.92 -4.69 -9.06
C THR A 119 15.64 -4.31 -9.80
N MET A 120 14.49 -4.90 -9.43
CA MET A 120 13.19 -4.55 -10.00
C MET A 120 12.69 -3.19 -9.51
N LEU A 121 13.13 -2.77 -8.32
CA LEU A 121 12.75 -1.52 -7.66
C LEU A 121 13.72 -0.36 -7.93
N ASP A 122 14.60 -0.51 -8.92
CA ASP A 122 15.49 0.59 -9.31
C ASP A 122 14.66 1.80 -9.78
N PRO A 123 14.96 3.04 -9.33
CA PRO A 123 14.25 4.22 -9.78
C PRO A 123 14.39 4.46 -11.28
N ASP A 124 15.51 4.07 -11.89
CA ASP A 124 15.76 4.18 -13.32
C ASP A 124 15.19 2.95 -14.07
N PRO A 125 14.17 3.10 -14.92
CA PRO A 125 13.58 1.99 -15.67
C PRO A 125 14.57 1.31 -16.63
N THR A 126 15.65 1.99 -17.03
CA THR A 126 16.66 1.43 -17.94
C THR A 126 17.59 0.42 -17.24
N VAL A 127 17.72 0.52 -15.91
CA VAL A 127 18.54 -0.37 -15.08
C VAL A 127 17.77 -1.62 -14.67
N ARG A 128 16.44 -1.51 -14.54
CA ARG A 128 15.58 -2.65 -14.18
C ARG A 128 15.75 -3.81 -15.18
N PRO A 129 15.66 -5.07 -14.74
CA PRO A 129 15.61 -6.22 -15.64
C PRO A 129 14.35 -6.17 -16.53
N THR A 130 14.35 -6.88 -17.65
CA THR A 130 13.11 -7.18 -18.39
C THR A 130 12.40 -8.38 -17.77
N ALA A 131 11.13 -8.57 -18.09
CA ALA A 131 10.40 -9.77 -17.67
C ALA A 131 11.05 -11.06 -18.15
N GLY A 132 11.67 -11.05 -19.35
CA GLY A 132 12.42 -12.18 -19.87
C GLY A 132 13.64 -12.51 -19.00
N ASP A 133 14.40 -11.49 -18.59
CA ASP A 133 15.58 -11.65 -17.74
C ASP A 133 15.26 -12.27 -16.37
N LEU A 134 14.05 -12.07 -15.86
CA LEU A 134 13.60 -12.64 -14.58
C LEU A 134 13.27 -14.15 -14.66
N THR A 135 13.09 -14.68 -15.88
CA THR A 135 12.68 -16.07 -16.12
C THR A 135 13.74 -16.91 -16.83
N ALA A 136 14.84 -16.30 -17.24
CA ALA A 136 15.97 -16.93 -17.92
C ALA A 136 16.81 -17.78 -16.95
#